data_AF-A0A0W8F810-F1
#
_entry.id   AF-A0A0W8F810-F1
#
_cell.length_a   1.000
_cell.length_b   1.000
_cell.length_c   1.000
_cell.angle_alpha   90.00
_cell.angle_beta   90.00
_cell.angle_gamma   90.00
#
_symmetry.space_group_name_H-M   'P 1'
#
loop_
_entity.id
_entity.type
_entity.pdbx_description
1 polymer ?
#
loop_
_entity_poly.entity_id
_entity_poly.type
_entity_poly.pdbx_seq_one_letter_code
_entity_poly.pdbx_strand_id
1 'polypeptide(L)'
;MSSPDGLCLVIDASVATSTGERGQRGVLCQQFLKIMIERTSHRLVMTKEIGAEWDVHSHPFARKWRRSMNAKKKVDRPRIDHDPLLAEKIVRANTPEKALNAMEKDLHLVEAARATDNRIVSLDDAARRYFCAASAIAGELRQILWVNPAMETERPIQWLEEGAPNEEERLIRPPA
;
A
#
# COMPACT_ATOMS: atom_id res chain seq x y z
N MET A 1 -13.23 19.13 16.64
CA MET A 1 -12.27 18.81 15.55
C MET A 1 -12.93 17.73 14.73
N SER A 2 -13.36 18.08 13.51
CA SER A 2 -13.96 17.12 12.58
C SER A 2 -12.95 15.99 12.37
N SER A 3 -13.36 14.74 12.52
CA SER A 3 -12.53 13.61 12.10
C SER A 3 -12.09 13.87 10.66
N PRO A 4 -10.80 13.78 10.32
CA PRO A 4 -10.40 13.83 8.92
C PRO A 4 -11.19 12.76 8.16
N ASP A 5 -11.73 13.13 7.00
CA ASP A 5 -12.48 12.21 6.15
C ASP A 5 -11.64 10.95 5.90
N GLY A 6 -12.28 9.79 5.94
CA GLY A 6 -11.59 8.51 5.84
C GLY A 6 -11.01 8.30 4.44
N LEU A 7 -9.68 8.31 4.34
CA LEU A 7 -8.94 8.00 3.10
C LEU A 7 -8.98 6.52 2.71
N CYS A 8 -8.78 6.24 1.43
CA CYS A 8 -8.63 4.93 0.83
C CYS A 8 -7.15 4.49 0.84
N LEU A 9 -6.85 3.38 1.50
CA LEU A 9 -5.51 2.82 1.57
C LEU A 9 -5.47 1.51 0.76
N VAL A 10 -4.47 1.42 -0.13
CA VAL A 10 -4.09 0.16 -0.77
C VAL A 10 -3.21 -0.61 0.21
N ILE A 11 -3.64 -1.82 0.59
CA ILE A 11 -2.85 -2.70 1.46
C ILE A 11 -2.42 -3.92 0.66
N ASP A 12 -1.10 -4.04 0.49
CA ASP A 12 -0.46 -5.16 -0.18
C ASP A 12 -0.73 -6.49 0.56
N ALA A 13 -0.87 -7.57 -0.20
CA ALA A 13 -0.97 -8.92 0.30
C ALA A 13 0.26 -9.32 1.16
N SER A 14 1.43 -8.71 0.96
CA SER A 14 2.60 -8.93 1.84
C SER A 14 2.26 -8.63 3.31
N VAL A 15 1.61 -7.50 3.61
CA VAL A 15 1.17 -7.13 4.96
C VAL A 15 0.17 -8.15 5.50
N ALA A 16 -0.81 -8.54 4.67
CA ALA A 16 -1.84 -9.51 5.05
C ALA A 16 -1.25 -10.89 5.38
N THR A 17 -0.24 -11.31 4.62
CA THR A 17 0.50 -12.57 4.80
C THR A 17 1.31 -12.54 6.09
N SER A 18 2.09 -11.47 6.30
CA SER A 18 2.99 -11.34 7.45
C SER A 18 2.27 -11.26 8.79
N THR A 19 0.96 -10.99 8.85
CA THR A 19 0.20 -11.12 10.10
C THR A 19 0.26 -12.53 10.72
N GLY A 20 0.64 -13.55 9.96
CA GLY A 20 0.87 -14.91 10.46
C GLY A 20 2.30 -15.21 10.94
N GLU A 21 3.25 -14.31 10.71
CA GLU A 21 4.64 -14.52 11.07
C GLU A 21 4.84 -14.50 12.59
N ARG A 22 5.75 -15.36 13.06
CA ARG A 22 6.21 -15.31 14.46
C ARG A 22 7.27 -14.21 14.56
N GLY A 23 7.03 -13.24 15.44
CA GLY A 23 7.97 -12.16 15.74
C GLY A 23 7.38 -10.78 15.54
N GLN A 24 8.23 -9.76 15.70
CA GLN A 24 7.83 -8.36 15.76
C GLN A 24 7.09 -7.89 14.51
N ARG A 25 7.55 -8.29 13.31
CA ARG A 25 6.91 -7.92 12.03
C ARG A 25 5.42 -8.30 12.01
N GLY A 26 5.11 -9.54 12.38
CA GLY A 26 3.72 -10.01 12.41
C GLY A 26 2.87 -9.28 13.43
N VAL A 27 3.42 -8.98 14.61
CA VAL A 27 2.75 -8.16 15.64
C VAL A 27 2.43 -6.76 15.12
N LEU A 28 3.39 -6.09 14.50
CA LEU A 28 3.22 -4.74 13.96
C LEU A 28 2.18 -4.70 12.84
N CYS A 29 2.21 -5.67 11.91
CA CYS A 29 1.20 -5.77 10.85
C CYS A 29 -0.21 -6.00 11.43
N GLN A 30 -0.34 -6.90 12.42
CA GLN A 30 -1.62 -7.10 13.10
C GLN A 30 -2.10 -5.84 13.82
N GLN A 31 -1.20 -5.14 14.50
CA GLN A 31 -1.50 -3.91 15.22
C GLN A 31 -1.97 -2.81 14.26
N PHE A 32 -1.27 -2.62 13.14
CA PHE A 32 -1.64 -1.65 12.10
C PHE A 32 -3.06 -1.92 11.59
N LEU A 33 -3.37 -3.16 11.21
CA LEU A 33 -4.71 -3.53 10.74
C LEU A 33 -5.78 -3.32 11.81
N LYS A 34 -5.52 -3.72 13.07
CA LYS A 34 -6.46 -3.49 14.19
C LYS A 34 -6.76 -2.00 14.38
N ILE A 35 -5.72 -1.18 14.40
CA ILE A 35 -5.86 0.28 14.57
C ILE A 35 -6.63 0.88 13.40
N MET A 36 -6.34 0.49 12.16
CA MET A 36 -7.07 0.97 10.99
C MET A 36 -8.58 0.70 11.10
N ILE A 37 -8.99 -0.51 11.50
CA ILE A 37 -10.42 -0.85 11.58
C ILE A 37 -11.12 -0.25 12.80
N GLU A 38 -10.44 -0.18 13.95
CA GLU A 38 -11.03 0.23 15.23
C GLU A 38 -10.99 1.74 15.48
N ARG A 39 -9.92 2.42 15.05
CA ARG A 39 -9.61 3.79 15.48
C ARG A 39 -9.67 4.84 14.37
N THR A 40 -9.83 4.41 13.11
CA THR A 40 -9.85 5.34 11.97
C THR A 40 -11.12 5.19 11.13
N SER A 41 -11.38 6.16 10.27
CA SER A 41 -12.42 6.13 9.24
C SER A 41 -11.92 5.55 7.90
N HIS A 42 -10.63 5.23 7.79
CA HIS A 42 -9.98 4.80 6.53
C HIS A 42 -10.58 3.53 5.92
N ARG A 43 -10.59 3.47 4.59
CA ARG A 43 -11.18 2.37 3.81
C ARG A 43 -10.08 1.59 3.12
N LEU A 44 -10.30 0.29 2.95
CA LEU A 44 -9.41 -0.62 2.23
C LEU A 44 -9.77 -0.62 0.76
N VAL A 45 -8.78 -0.36 -0.11
CA VAL A 45 -8.92 -0.56 -1.56
C VAL A 45 -8.72 -2.04 -1.88
N MET A 46 -9.63 -2.59 -2.68
CA MET A 46 -9.68 -4.01 -3.02
C MET A 46 -10.13 -4.16 -4.48
N THR A 47 -9.22 -3.89 -5.42
CA THR A 47 -9.43 -4.22 -6.84
C THR A 47 -9.56 -5.74 -7.02
N LYS A 48 -9.87 -6.18 -8.25
CA LYS A 48 -9.96 -7.61 -8.55
C LYS A 48 -8.60 -8.30 -8.34
N GLU A 49 -7.52 -7.64 -8.75
CA GLU A 49 -6.14 -8.10 -8.72
C GLU A 49 -5.64 -8.21 -7.27
N ILE A 50 -5.79 -7.12 -6.49
CA ILE A 50 -5.43 -7.11 -5.05
C ILE A 50 -6.26 -8.16 -4.30
N GLY A 51 -7.54 -8.28 -4.63
CA GLY A 51 -8.43 -9.30 -4.05
C GLY A 51 -7.93 -10.72 -4.30
N ALA A 52 -7.52 -11.02 -5.53
CA ALA A 52 -7.01 -12.34 -5.90
C ALA A 52 -5.70 -12.67 -5.16
N GLU A 53 -4.79 -11.71 -5.04
CA GLU A 53 -3.54 -11.90 -4.28
C GLU A 53 -3.82 -12.17 -2.80
N TRP A 54 -4.73 -11.41 -2.21
CA TRP A 54 -5.17 -11.64 -0.83
C TRP A 54 -5.78 -13.03 -0.67
N ASP A 55 -6.60 -13.48 -1.61
CA ASP A 55 -7.26 -14.79 -1.52
C ASP A 55 -6.24 -15.94 -1.51
N VAL A 56 -5.10 -15.78 -2.21
CA VAL A 56 -4.02 -16.78 -2.26
C VAL A 56 -3.08 -16.68 -1.05
N HIS A 57 -2.61 -15.47 -0.71
CA HIS A 57 -1.46 -15.29 0.18
C HIS A 57 -1.83 -14.94 1.62
N SER A 58 -3.00 -14.33 1.86
CA SER A 58 -3.30 -13.77 3.17
C SER A 58 -3.43 -14.81 4.29
N HIS A 59 -3.01 -14.44 5.49
CA HIS A 59 -3.17 -15.26 6.68
C HIS A 59 -4.65 -15.23 7.18
N PRO A 60 -5.18 -16.28 7.86
CA PRO A 60 -6.54 -16.28 8.41
C PRO A 60 -6.92 -15.05 9.23
N PHE A 61 -5.97 -14.46 9.97
CA PHE A 61 -6.18 -13.20 10.70
C PHE A 61 -6.60 -12.07 9.75
N ALA A 62 -5.81 -11.81 8.70
CA ALA A 62 -6.09 -10.76 7.73
C ALA A 62 -7.39 -11.02 6.95
N ARG A 63 -7.72 -12.28 6.65
CA ARG A 63 -9.03 -12.64 6.08
C ARG A 63 -10.20 -12.29 6.99
N LYS A 64 -10.09 -12.60 8.29
CA LYS A 64 -11.10 -12.23 9.28
C LYS A 64 -11.22 -10.70 9.37
N TRP A 65 -10.11 -9.99 9.37
CA TRP A 65 -10.07 -8.54 9.36
C TRP A 65 -10.76 -7.94 8.11
N ARG A 66 -10.47 -8.46 6.90
CA ARG A 66 -11.13 -8.04 5.65
C ARG A 66 -12.64 -8.28 5.69
N ARG A 67 -13.11 -9.37 6.30
CA ARG A 67 -14.55 -9.60 6.53
C ARG A 67 -15.15 -8.53 7.45
N SER A 68 -14.47 -8.18 8.54
CA SER A 68 -14.92 -7.11 9.43
C SER A 68 -14.95 -5.74 8.74
N MET A 69 -13.96 -5.42 7.88
CA MET A 69 -13.98 -4.20 7.06
C MET A 69 -15.20 -4.16 6.14
N ASN A 70 -15.53 -5.29 5.49
CA ASN A 70 -16.73 -5.39 4.65
C ASN A 70 -18.03 -5.20 5.44
N ALA A 71 -18.16 -5.85 6.60
CA ALA A 71 -19.33 -5.69 7.46
C ALA A 71 -19.53 -4.24 7.91
N LYS A 72 -18.43 -3.51 8.12
CA LYS A 72 -18.42 -2.07 8.45
C LYS A 72 -18.53 -1.15 7.21
N LYS A 73 -18.69 -1.69 6.00
CA LYS A 73 -18.71 -0.95 4.72
C LYS A 73 -17.43 -0.12 4.45
N LYS A 74 -16.30 -0.54 5.01
CA LYS A 74 -14.97 0.11 4.87
C LYS A 74 -14.10 -0.53 3.77
N VAL A 75 -14.70 -1.10 2.73
CA VAL A 75 -13.97 -1.64 1.58
C VAL A 75 -14.46 -0.97 0.30
N ASP A 76 -13.54 -0.43 -0.48
CA ASP A 76 -13.76 0.05 -1.84
C ASP A 76 -13.26 -0.95 -2.85
N ARG A 77 -14.03 -1.10 -3.93
CA ARG A 77 -13.73 -2.02 -5.03
C ARG A 77 -13.77 -1.26 -6.35
N PRO A 78 -12.87 -0.29 -6.55
CA PRO A 78 -12.82 0.43 -7.81
C PRO A 78 -12.45 -0.56 -8.92
N ARG A 79 -13.04 -0.35 -10.09
CA ARG A 79 -12.52 -0.93 -11.33
C ARG A 79 -11.42 0.01 -11.81
N ILE A 80 -10.24 -0.54 -11.98
CA ILE A 80 -9.05 0.20 -12.39
C ILE A 80 -8.51 -0.51 -13.61
N ASP A 81 -8.41 0.22 -14.70
CA ASP A 81 -7.84 -0.30 -15.93
C ASP A 81 -6.32 -0.08 -15.89
N HIS A 82 -5.58 -1.04 -16.44
CA HIS A 82 -4.12 -0.97 -16.54
C HIS A 82 -3.67 0.26 -17.33
N ASP A 83 -2.62 0.95 -16.86
CA ASP A 83 -2.04 2.13 -17.48
C ASP A 83 -0.75 1.74 -18.25
N PRO A 84 -0.86 1.43 -19.56
CA PRO A 84 0.29 1.01 -20.36
C PRO A 84 1.35 2.10 -20.51
N LEU A 85 0.97 3.38 -20.39
CA LEU A 85 1.92 4.49 -20.46
C LEU A 85 2.78 4.57 -19.21
N LEU A 86 2.20 4.32 -18.04
CA LEU A 86 2.96 4.20 -16.80
C LEU A 86 3.91 3.00 -16.86
N ALA A 87 3.44 1.84 -17.32
CA ALA A 87 4.27 0.66 -17.50
C ALA A 87 5.46 0.95 -18.44
N GLU A 88 5.22 1.63 -19.57
CA GLU A 88 6.28 2.02 -20.51
C GLU A 88 7.30 2.96 -19.86
N LYS A 89 6.86 3.97 -19.08
CA LYS A 89 7.78 4.88 -18.37
C LYS A 89 8.66 4.14 -17.37
N ILE A 90 8.11 3.14 -16.68
CA ILE A 90 8.85 2.27 -15.76
C ILE A 90 9.94 1.50 -16.51
N VAL A 91 9.60 0.88 -17.64
CA VAL A 91 10.58 0.18 -18.50
C VAL A 91 11.68 1.13 -18.99
N ARG A 92 11.29 2.34 -19.42
CA ARG A 92 12.22 3.39 -19.90
C ARG A 92 13.14 3.94 -18.80
N ALA A 93 12.85 3.73 -17.53
CA ALA A 93 13.73 4.12 -16.42
C ALA A 93 15.03 3.32 -16.35
N ASN A 94 15.33 2.49 -17.37
CA ASN A 94 16.54 1.67 -17.49
C ASN A 94 16.80 0.84 -16.23
N THR A 95 15.72 0.29 -15.70
CA THR A 95 15.71 -0.44 -14.45
C THR A 95 16.23 -1.86 -14.70
N PRO A 96 17.12 -2.42 -13.85
CA PRO A 96 17.58 -3.80 -14.00
C PRO A 96 16.40 -4.80 -14.08
N GLU A 97 16.55 -5.90 -14.81
CA GLU A 97 15.46 -6.90 -15.01
C GLU A 97 14.83 -7.38 -13.69
N LYS A 98 15.64 -7.63 -12.66
CA LYS A 98 15.14 -8.00 -11.32
C LYS A 98 14.24 -6.93 -10.72
N ALA A 99 14.55 -5.67 -10.97
CA ALA A 99 13.79 -4.54 -10.49
C ALA A 99 12.52 -4.30 -11.33
N LEU A 100 12.57 -4.55 -12.64
CA LEU A 100 11.37 -4.57 -13.50
C LEU A 100 10.38 -5.64 -13.04
N ASN A 101 10.82 -6.87 -12.81
CA ASN A 101 9.96 -7.96 -12.33
C ASN A 101 9.31 -7.66 -10.96
N ALA A 102 10.01 -6.93 -10.08
CA ALA A 102 9.44 -6.49 -8.81
C ALA A 102 8.38 -5.41 -9.03
N MET A 103 8.69 -4.40 -9.84
CA MET A 103 7.76 -3.30 -10.14
C MET A 103 6.54 -3.75 -10.92
N GLU A 104 6.67 -4.67 -11.87
CA GLU A 104 5.55 -5.23 -12.63
C GLU A 104 4.56 -5.94 -11.72
N LYS A 105 5.07 -6.69 -10.72
CA LYS A 105 4.23 -7.35 -9.73
C LYS A 105 3.47 -6.36 -8.87
N ASP A 106 4.05 -5.22 -8.53
CA ASP A 106 3.44 -4.22 -7.65
C ASP A 106 2.76 -3.06 -8.42
N LEU A 107 2.73 -3.10 -9.75
CA LEU A 107 2.21 -2.01 -10.58
C LEU A 107 0.71 -1.80 -10.35
N HIS A 108 -0.06 -2.86 -10.16
CA HIS A 108 -1.48 -2.77 -9.85
C HIS A 108 -1.74 -2.09 -8.49
N LEU A 109 -0.81 -2.18 -7.52
CA LEU A 109 -0.89 -1.43 -6.26
C LEU A 109 -0.73 0.06 -6.51
N VAL A 110 0.22 0.43 -7.38
CA VAL A 110 0.48 1.81 -7.80
C VAL A 110 -0.70 2.40 -8.56
N GLU A 111 -1.25 1.68 -9.52
CA GLU A 111 -2.45 2.08 -10.26
C GLU A 111 -3.65 2.24 -9.31
N ALA A 112 -3.80 1.31 -8.36
CA ALA A 112 -4.83 1.39 -7.33
C ALA A 112 -4.71 2.62 -6.43
N ALA A 113 -3.49 2.95 -6.03
CA ALA A 113 -3.22 4.12 -5.21
C ALA A 113 -3.53 5.41 -5.99
N ARG A 114 -3.08 5.50 -7.25
CA ARG A 114 -3.29 6.67 -8.12
C ARG A 114 -4.75 6.96 -8.41
N ALA A 115 -5.57 5.92 -8.56
CA ALA A 115 -7.00 6.07 -8.81
C ALA A 115 -7.81 6.40 -7.53
N THR A 116 -7.17 6.39 -6.36
CA THR A 116 -7.82 6.63 -5.07
C THR A 116 -7.11 7.78 -4.36
N ASP A 117 -6.49 7.49 -3.23
CA ASP A 117 -5.96 8.49 -2.31
C ASP A 117 -4.43 8.51 -2.29
N ASN A 118 -3.74 7.78 -3.17
CA ASN A 118 -2.27 7.74 -3.28
C ASN A 118 -1.54 7.12 -2.07
N ARG A 119 -2.16 6.25 -1.27
CA ARG A 119 -1.52 5.62 -0.09
C ARG A 119 -1.39 4.12 -0.29
N ILE A 120 -0.14 3.63 -0.26
CA ILE A 120 0.21 2.20 -0.29
C ILE A 120 0.79 1.81 1.07
N VAL A 121 0.30 0.70 1.62
CA VAL A 121 0.86 0.03 2.79
C VAL A 121 1.43 -1.32 2.34
N SER A 122 2.75 -1.46 2.36
CA SER A 122 3.46 -2.66 1.87
C SER A 122 4.75 -2.89 2.64
N LEU A 123 5.16 -4.15 2.75
CA LEU A 123 6.43 -4.57 3.34
C LEU A 123 7.59 -4.58 2.34
N ASP A 124 7.33 -4.35 1.04
CA ASP A 124 8.35 -4.42 0.01
C ASP A 124 9.12 -3.10 -0.15
N ASP A 125 10.11 -2.92 0.72
CA ASP A 125 11.02 -1.76 0.65
C ASP A 125 11.90 -1.77 -0.60
N ALA A 126 12.05 -2.92 -1.29
CA ALA A 126 12.80 -2.99 -2.54
C ALA A 126 11.97 -2.42 -3.69
N ALA A 127 10.69 -2.82 -3.79
CA ALA A 127 9.74 -2.23 -4.72
C ALA A 127 9.64 -0.70 -4.52
N ARG A 128 9.49 -0.24 -3.27
CA ARG A 128 9.52 1.20 -2.94
C ARG A 128 10.75 1.90 -3.53
N ARG A 129 11.95 1.34 -3.36
CA ARG A 129 13.20 1.92 -3.90
C ARG A 129 13.20 1.95 -5.43
N TYR A 130 12.70 0.91 -6.09
CA TYR A 130 12.64 0.88 -7.55
C TYR A 130 11.63 1.90 -8.10
N PHE A 131 10.45 2.04 -7.48
CA PHE A 131 9.52 3.10 -7.82
C PHE A 131 10.08 4.49 -7.54
N CYS A 132 10.87 4.68 -6.47
CA CYS A 132 11.57 5.94 -6.21
C CYS A 132 12.51 6.28 -7.37
N ALA A 133 13.34 5.33 -7.83
CA ALA A 133 14.21 5.54 -8.98
C ALA A 133 13.41 5.85 -10.27
N ALA A 134 12.37 5.07 -10.55
CA ALA A 134 11.53 5.27 -11.73
C ALA A 134 10.75 6.59 -11.71
N SER A 135 10.46 7.15 -10.53
CA SER A 135 9.78 8.44 -10.39
C SER A 135 10.57 9.62 -10.97
N ALA A 136 11.88 9.45 -11.24
CA ALA A 136 12.67 10.41 -12.01
C ALA A 136 12.08 10.65 -13.41
N ILE A 137 11.56 9.59 -14.05
CA ILE A 137 10.92 9.63 -15.38
C ILE A 137 9.40 9.68 -15.26
N ALA A 138 8.81 8.82 -14.42
CA ALA A 138 7.38 8.77 -14.16
C ALA A 138 6.99 9.74 -13.03
N GLY A 139 6.90 11.03 -13.36
CA GLY A 139 6.61 12.09 -12.39
C GLY A 139 5.29 11.90 -11.62
N GLU A 140 4.31 11.19 -12.19
CA GLU A 140 3.06 10.83 -11.53
C GLU A 140 3.24 9.96 -10.27
N LEU A 141 4.34 9.20 -10.16
CA LEU A 141 4.64 8.39 -8.98
C LEU A 141 4.92 9.24 -7.74
N ARG A 142 5.33 10.51 -7.93
CA ARG A 142 5.79 11.40 -6.84
C ARG A 142 4.69 11.85 -5.87
N GLN A 143 3.44 11.51 -6.16
CA GLN A 143 2.29 11.77 -5.30
C GLN A 143 1.97 10.59 -4.38
N ILE A 144 2.56 9.42 -4.63
CA ILE A 144 2.27 8.19 -3.88
C ILE A 144 3.06 8.19 -2.58
N LEU A 145 2.36 7.97 -1.48
CA LEU A 145 2.92 7.64 -0.19
C LEU A 145 3.04 6.13 -0.05
N TRP A 146 4.21 5.68 0.37
CA TRP A 146 4.49 4.28 0.67
C TRP A 146 4.86 4.12 2.14
N VAL A 147 4.14 3.25 2.84
CA VAL A 147 4.33 3.01 4.28
C VAL A 147 4.58 1.55 4.55
N ASN A 148 5.68 1.27 5.26
CA ASN A 148 5.96 -0.06 5.77
C ASN A 148 5.47 -0.17 7.22
N PRO A 149 4.41 -0.95 7.52
CA PRO A 149 3.85 -1.03 8.87
C PRO A 149 4.81 -1.70 9.88
N ALA A 150 5.85 -2.39 9.40
CA ALA A 150 6.87 -3.00 10.24
C ALA A 150 8.11 -2.12 10.45
N MET A 151 8.16 -0.93 9.84
CA MET A 151 9.26 0.02 10.01
C MET A 151 8.96 0.95 11.19
N GLU A 152 9.31 0.54 12.40
CA GLU A 152 8.96 1.28 13.63
C GLU A 152 9.54 2.70 13.67
N THR A 153 10.73 2.91 13.09
CA THR A 153 11.36 4.24 12.98
C THR A 153 10.55 5.21 12.14
N GLU A 154 9.76 4.70 11.20
CA GLU A 154 8.82 5.47 10.40
C GLU A 154 7.49 5.71 11.13
N ARG A 155 7.28 5.23 12.36
CA ARG A 155 6.07 5.47 13.18
C ARG A 155 4.73 5.31 12.43
N PRO A 156 4.50 4.18 11.71
CA PRO A 156 3.33 4.00 10.85
C PRO A 156 2.00 4.02 11.61
N ILE A 157 1.99 3.59 12.87
CA ILE A 157 0.79 3.61 13.72
C ILE A 157 0.37 5.05 14.05
N GLN A 158 1.32 5.88 14.45
CA GLN A 158 1.06 7.29 14.75
C GLN A 158 0.54 8.00 13.50
N TRP A 159 1.23 7.83 12.36
CA TRP A 159 0.81 8.36 11.06
C TRP A 159 -0.64 7.97 10.72
N LEU A 160 -1.00 6.70 10.93
CA LEU A 160 -2.35 6.20 10.66
C LEU A 160 -3.39 6.82 11.61
N GLU A 161 -3.09 6.95 12.91
CA GLU A 161 -4.00 7.55 13.91
C GLU A 161 -4.19 9.06 13.70
N GLU A 162 -3.18 9.74 13.15
CA GLU A 162 -3.24 11.16 12.75
C GLU A 162 -4.00 11.40 11.43
N GLY A 163 -4.57 10.35 10.83
CA GLY A 163 -5.39 10.43 9.63
C GLY A 163 -4.61 10.26 8.33
N ALA A 164 -3.45 9.59 8.38
CA ALA A 164 -2.58 9.33 7.24
C ALA A 164 -2.19 10.61 6.47
N PRO A 165 -1.60 11.62 7.16
CA PRO A 165 -1.24 12.89 6.53
C PRO A 165 -0.19 12.73 5.43
N ASN A 166 -0.10 13.74 4.56
CA ASN A 166 0.89 13.80 3.50
C ASN A 166 2.27 14.15 4.09
N GLU A 167 3.05 13.14 4.47
CA GLU A 167 4.41 13.29 4.96
C GLU A 167 5.43 13.09 3.83
N GLU A 168 6.35 14.04 3.65
CA GLU A 168 7.30 14.01 2.54
C GLU A 168 8.22 12.79 2.56
N GLU A 169 8.58 12.33 3.75
CA GLU A 169 9.47 11.18 3.97
C GLU A 169 8.88 9.85 3.43
N ARG A 170 7.55 9.81 3.23
CA ARG A 170 6.82 8.64 2.69
C ARG A 170 6.64 8.69 1.19
N LEU A 171 6.85 9.85 0.58
CA LEU A 171 6.62 10.01 -0.85
C LEU A 171 7.63 9.20 -1.65
N ILE A 172 7.15 8.58 -2.73
CA ILE A 172 8.00 7.97 -3.74
C ILE A 172 8.68 9.10 -4.52
N ARG A 173 9.86 9.53 -4.06
CA ARG A 173 10.65 10.59 -4.70
C ARG A 173 11.96 10.02 -5.24
N PRO A 174 12.53 10.63 -6.29
CA PRO A 174 13.85 10.24 -6.75
C PRO A 174 14.86 10.45 -5.61
N PRO A 175 15.89 9.59 -5.50
CA PRO A 175 16.99 9.86 -4.60
C PRO A 175 17.62 11.22 -4.95
N ALA A 176 18.03 11.95 -3.92
CA ALA A 176 18.71 13.24 -4.05
C ALA A 176 20.07 13.09 -4.78
#